data_AF-X1VDJ7-F1
#
_entry.id   AF-X1VDJ7-F1
#
_cell.length_a   1.000
_cell.length_b   1.000
_cell.length_c   1.000
_cell.angle_alpha   90.00
_cell.angle_beta   90.00
_cell.angle_gamma   90.00
#
_symmetry.space_group_name_H-M   'P 1'
#
loop_
_entity.id
_entity.type
_entity.pdbx_description
1 polymer ?
#
loop_
_entity_poly.entity_id
_entity_poly.type
_entity_poly.pdbx_seq_one_letter_code
_entity_poly.pdbx_strand_id
1 'polypeptide(L)'
;CQKKSQGREMQIVPATLEGCVVRMSDAISYVGQDFEDAIRMGILKKSELPEGIKRELGESNTDIINSLVTDIIINSYTRDEIIFSSDVAEKVFELKQFNTERIYKSPRLKGKKTKLKTAFKFLFEKFLSALNQSEEESLIFKEWIFNRGKNKGADYVNSNLPEQVIVDYVASMTDRYFNNTYIKCKR
;
A
#
# COMPACT_ATOMS: atom_id res chain seq x y z
N CYS A 1 -17.47 15.69 0.85
CA CYS A 1 -16.28 15.67 -0.03
C CYS A 1 -15.34 16.87 0.11
N GLN A 2 -15.79 18.10 0.41
CA GLN A 2 -14.93 19.30 0.53
C GLN A 2 -13.88 19.28 1.67
N LYS A 3 -14.09 18.50 2.73
CA LYS A 3 -13.14 18.40 3.85
C LYS A 3 -11.87 17.61 3.48
N LYS A 4 -11.98 16.61 2.59
CA LYS A 4 -10.85 15.79 2.12
C LYS A 4 -9.93 16.58 1.18
N SER A 5 -10.50 17.42 0.31
CA SER A 5 -9.75 18.33 -0.56
C SER A 5 -8.98 19.42 0.19
N GLN A 6 -9.31 19.64 1.48
CA GLN A 6 -8.61 20.57 2.37
C GLN A 6 -7.58 19.87 3.28
N GLY A 7 -7.25 18.60 3.03
CA GLY A 7 -6.24 17.86 3.78
C GLY A 7 -6.62 17.51 5.23
N ARG A 8 -7.89 17.63 5.61
CA ARG A 8 -8.35 17.24 6.95
C ARG A 8 -8.63 15.74 7.01
N GLU A 9 -8.19 15.08 8.08
CA GLU A 9 -8.56 13.69 8.36
C GLU A 9 -10.08 13.59 8.50
N MET A 10 -10.67 12.72 7.69
CA MET A 10 -12.08 12.39 7.77
C MET A 10 -12.18 10.87 7.64
N GLN A 11 -12.85 10.21 8.59
CA GLN A 11 -13.20 8.82 8.41
C GLN A 11 -14.26 8.71 7.33
N ILE A 12 -13.86 8.17 6.19
CA ILE A 12 -14.75 7.85 5.09
C ILE A 12 -15.10 6.38 5.23
N VAL A 13 -16.38 6.10 5.48
CA VAL A 13 -16.91 4.74 5.44
C VAL A 13 -17.61 4.53 4.10
N PRO A 14 -17.47 3.33 3.49
CA PRO A 14 -18.25 2.97 2.32
C PRO A 14 -19.75 3.10 2.63
N ALA A 15 -20.50 3.63 1.65
CA ALA A 15 -21.94 3.85 1.78
C ALA A 15 -22.78 2.64 1.35
N THR A 16 -22.18 1.67 0.65
CA THR A 16 -22.87 0.48 0.13
C THR A 16 -22.29 -0.80 0.73
N LEU A 17 -23.07 -1.88 0.69
CA LEU A 17 -22.64 -3.19 1.16
C LEU A 17 -21.45 -3.73 0.37
N GLU A 18 -21.41 -3.53 -0.95
CA GLU A 18 -20.27 -3.90 -1.79
C GLU A 18 -19.01 -3.15 -1.38
N GLY A 19 -19.13 -1.85 -1.07
CA GLY A 19 -18.01 -1.07 -0.53
C GLY A 19 -17.56 -1.58 0.84
N CYS A 20 -18.50 -2.00 1.70
CA CYS A 20 -18.19 -2.64 2.97
C CYS A 20 -17.45 -3.98 2.77
N VAL A 21 -17.89 -4.81 1.83
CA VAL A 21 -17.20 -6.06 1.45
C VAL A 21 -15.78 -5.75 0.98
N VAL A 22 -15.59 -4.83 0.02
CA VAL A 22 -14.26 -4.46 -0.48
C VAL A 22 -13.32 -4.02 0.65
N ARG A 23 -13.82 -3.19 1.58
CA ARG A 23 -13.05 -2.76 2.77
C ARG A 23 -12.65 -3.93 3.67
N MET A 24 -13.54 -4.90 3.89
CA MET A 24 -13.23 -6.08 4.70
C MET A 24 -12.29 -7.04 3.97
N SER A 25 -12.48 -7.23 2.67
CA SER A 25 -11.61 -8.07 1.84
C SER A 25 -10.18 -7.56 1.82
N ASP A 26 -9.97 -6.24 1.75
CA ASP A 26 -8.64 -5.63 1.90
C ASP A 26 -8.02 -6.05 3.23
N ALA A 27 -8.72 -5.85 4.35
CA ALA A 27 -8.28 -6.26 5.69
C ALA A 27 -7.94 -7.74 5.81
N ILE A 28 -8.76 -8.62 5.21
CA ILE A 28 -8.55 -10.07 5.23
C ILE A 28 -7.30 -10.46 4.41
N SER A 29 -7.14 -9.86 3.23
CA SER A 29 -6.10 -10.26 2.29
C SER A 29 -4.68 -10.00 2.78
N TYR A 30 -4.45 -8.90 3.51
CA TYR A 30 -3.11 -8.57 3.98
C TYR A 30 -2.77 -9.15 5.35
N VAL A 31 -3.76 -9.33 6.24
CA VAL A 31 -3.46 -9.57 7.65
C VAL A 31 -2.74 -10.92 7.88
N GLY A 32 -3.15 -11.97 7.16
CA GLY A 32 -2.46 -13.27 7.17
C GLY A 32 -1.19 -13.26 6.31
N GLN A 33 -1.23 -12.60 5.15
CA GLN A 33 -0.12 -12.54 4.20
C GLN A 33 1.12 -11.85 4.81
N ASP A 34 0.92 -10.75 5.54
CA ASP A 34 2.00 -10.01 6.20
C ASP A 34 2.79 -10.89 7.16
N PHE A 35 2.09 -11.74 7.91
CA PHE A 35 2.72 -12.66 8.86
C PHE A 35 3.55 -13.73 8.14
N GLU A 36 3.00 -14.34 7.09
CA GLU A 36 3.71 -15.33 6.28
C GLU A 36 4.96 -14.73 5.60
N ASP A 37 4.82 -13.51 5.08
CA ASP A 37 5.91 -12.75 4.49
C ASP A 37 7.01 -12.42 5.52
N ALA A 38 6.62 -12.04 6.73
CA ALA A 38 7.57 -11.79 7.82
C ALA A 38 8.34 -13.05 8.22
N ILE A 39 7.71 -14.23 8.19
CA ILE A 39 8.40 -15.52 8.38
C ILE A 39 9.39 -15.76 7.25
N ARG A 40 8.97 -15.60 5.99
CA ARG A 40 9.82 -15.79 4.81
C ARG A 40 11.03 -14.86 4.80
N MET A 41 10.87 -13.64 5.32
CA MET A 41 11.94 -12.65 5.49
C MET A 41 12.82 -12.89 6.73
N GLY A 42 12.52 -13.92 7.53
CA GLY A 42 13.21 -14.24 8.78
C GLY A 42 13.07 -13.16 9.84
N ILE A 43 12.01 -12.34 9.78
CA ILE A 43 11.67 -11.34 10.80
C ILE A 43 10.99 -12.03 11.99
N LEU A 44 10.16 -13.05 11.72
CA LEU A 44 9.44 -13.83 12.72
C LEU A 44 9.59 -15.33 12.49
N LYS A 45 9.25 -16.11 13.50
CA LYS A 45 9.03 -17.56 13.43
C LYS A 45 7.54 -17.86 13.54
N LYS A 46 7.08 -18.95 12.93
CA LYS A 46 5.69 -19.41 13.02
C LYS A 46 5.21 -19.58 14.47
N SER A 47 6.10 -20.01 15.36
CA SER A 47 5.81 -20.18 16.79
C SER A 47 5.51 -18.88 17.54
N GLU A 48 5.85 -17.71 16.99
CA GLU A 48 5.64 -16.41 17.63
C GLU A 48 4.20 -15.89 17.47
N LEU A 49 3.36 -16.54 16.66
CA LEU A 49 1.94 -16.18 16.55
C LEU A 49 1.24 -16.47 17.90
N PRO A 50 0.47 -15.53 18.47
CA PRO A 50 -0.26 -15.75 19.71
C PRO A 50 -1.21 -16.94 19.65
N GLU A 51 -1.24 -17.76 20.71
CA GLU A 51 -2.09 -18.97 20.78
C GLU A 51 -3.59 -18.66 20.64
N GLY A 52 -4.03 -17.51 21.15
CA GLY A 52 -5.41 -17.05 20.98
C GLY A 52 -5.77 -16.86 19.51
N ILE A 53 -4.87 -16.28 18.72
CA ILE A 53 -5.07 -16.10 17.27
C ILE A 53 -5.04 -17.46 16.55
N LYS A 54 -4.07 -18.32 16.88
CA LYS A 54 -3.97 -19.65 16.27
C LYS A 54 -5.23 -20.48 16.44
N ARG A 55 -5.81 -20.45 17.64
CA ARG A 55 -7.00 -21.23 17.96
C ARG A 55 -8.24 -20.75 17.20
N GLU A 56 -8.44 -19.45 17.10
CA GLU A 56 -9.65 -18.88 16.48
C GLU A 56 -9.54 -18.68 14.97
N LEU A 57 -8.36 -18.28 14.46
CA LEU A 57 -8.15 -17.95 13.04
C LEU A 57 -7.30 -18.98 12.29
N GLY A 58 -6.55 -19.83 12.99
CA GLY A 58 -5.62 -20.79 12.40
C GLY A 58 -4.18 -20.29 12.30
N GLU A 59 -3.31 -21.10 11.69
CA GLU A 59 -1.86 -20.88 11.71
C GLU A 59 -1.24 -20.54 10.35
N SER A 60 -2.00 -20.68 9.26
CA SER A 60 -1.57 -20.34 7.91
C SER A 60 -2.42 -19.19 7.35
N ASN A 61 -1.91 -18.51 6.32
CA ASN A 61 -2.66 -17.46 5.63
C ASN A 61 -4.00 -18.00 5.08
N THR A 62 -4.00 -19.22 4.54
CA THR A 62 -5.21 -19.89 4.06
C THR A 62 -6.22 -20.12 5.19
N ASP A 63 -5.78 -20.58 6.36
CA ASP A 63 -6.69 -20.80 7.50
C ASP A 63 -7.29 -19.49 7.99
N ILE A 64 -6.47 -18.45 8.10
CA ILE A 64 -6.90 -17.11 8.52
C ILE A 64 -7.95 -16.58 7.54
N ILE A 65 -7.66 -16.61 6.23
CA ILE A 65 -8.61 -16.16 5.20
C ILE A 65 -9.93 -16.93 5.30
N ASN A 66 -9.87 -18.27 5.40
CA ASN A 66 -11.07 -19.10 5.47
C ASN A 66 -11.91 -18.79 6.72
N SER A 67 -11.27 -18.64 7.88
CA SER A 67 -11.95 -18.33 9.14
C SER A 67 -12.64 -16.97 9.08
N LEU A 68 -11.93 -15.95 8.60
CA LEU A 68 -12.46 -14.59 8.48
C LEU A 68 -13.60 -14.49 7.45
N VAL A 69 -13.45 -15.11 6.29
CA VAL A 69 -14.50 -15.11 5.25
C VAL A 69 -15.75 -15.85 5.74
N THR A 70 -15.56 -17.02 6.37
CA THR A 70 -16.67 -17.82 6.91
C THR A 70 -17.44 -17.05 7.97
N ASP A 71 -16.73 -16.40 8.90
CA ASP A 71 -17.34 -15.60 9.95
C ASP A 71 -18.14 -14.41 9.40
N ILE A 72 -17.60 -13.68 8.40
CA ILE A 72 -18.34 -12.62 7.72
C ILE A 72 -19.62 -13.17 7.09
N ILE A 73 -19.53 -14.27 6.35
CA ILE A 73 -20.69 -14.84 5.66
C ILE A 73 -21.78 -15.19 6.68
N ILE A 74 -21.43 -15.88 7.77
CA ILE A 74 -22.39 -16.29 8.80
C ILE A 74 -23.03 -15.08 9.49
N ASN A 75 -22.24 -14.08 9.86
CA ASN A 75 -22.74 -12.95 10.64
C ASN A 75 -23.42 -11.86 9.79
N SER A 76 -23.17 -11.83 8.49
CA SER A 76 -23.72 -10.83 7.56
C SER A 76 -24.88 -11.37 6.72
N TYR A 77 -25.10 -12.69 6.69
CA TYR A 77 -26.15 -13.29 5.86
C TYR A 77 -27.53 -12.70 6.19
N THR A 78 -28.25 -12.26 5.16
CA THR A 78 -29.59 -11.63 5.24
C THR A 78 -29.67 -10.35 6.07
N ARG A 79 -28.53 -9.66 6.30
CA ARG A 79 -28.47 -8.38 7.00
C ARG A 79 -28.04 -7.25 6.07
N ASP A 80 -28.43 -6.02 6.42
CA ASP A 80 -27.97 -4.80 5.76
C ASP A 80 -26.65 -4.29 6.36
N GLU A 81 -25.78 -5.20 6.79
CA GLU A 81 -24.45 -4.90 7.33
C GLU A 81 -23.45 -6.02 7.01
N ILE A 82 -22.17 -5.65 6.86
CA ILE A 82 -21.06 -6.60 6.71
C ILE A 82 -20.20 -6.53 7.96
N ILE A 83 -20.22 -7.61 8.75
CA ILE A 83 -19.67 -7.61 10.10
C ILE A 83 -19.01 -8.95 10.44
N PHE A 84 -17.99 -8.89 11.29
CA PHE A 84 -17.46 -10.05 11.99
C PHE A 84 -18.29 -10.32 13.26
N SER A 85 -18.22 -11.54 13.79
CA SER A 85 -18.56 -11.77 15.20
C SER A 85 -17.66 -10.94 16.12
N SER A 86 -18.11 -10.70 17.36
CA SER A 86 -17.31 -10.00 18.38
C SER A 86 -15.95 -10.64 18.58
N ASP A 87 -15.93 -11.97 18.62
CA ASP A 87 -14.76 -12.75 18.99
C ASP A 87 -13.73 -12.71 17.85
N VAL A 88 -14.19 -12.89 16.60
CA VAL A 88 -13.31 -12.77 15.42
C VAL A 88 -12.82 -11.34 15.25
N ALA A 89 -13.66 -10.33 15.49
CA ALA A 89 -13.24 -8.93 15.43
C ALA A 89 -12.09 -8.63 16.42
N GLU A 90 -12.17 -9.15 17.64
CA GLU A 90 -11.09 -9.03 18.64
C GLU A 90 -9.80 -9.68 18.14
N LYS A 91 -9.88 -10.88 17.56
CA LYS A 91 -8.69 -11.59 17.05
C LYS A 91 -8.06 -10.91 15.85
N VAL A 92 -8.87 -10.33 14.95
CA VAL A 92 -8.37 -9.51 13.84
C VAL A 92 -7.63 -8.28 14.38
N PHE A 93 -8.16 -7.63 15.41
CA PHE A 93 -7.49 -6.50 16.05
C PHE A 93 -6.17 -6.92 16.70
N GLU A 94 -6.16 -8.02 17.45
CA GLU A 94 -4.96 -8.60 18.07
C GLU A 94 -3.89 -8.92 17.02
N LEU A 95 -4.27 -9.55 15.90
CA LEU A 95 -3.35 -9.89 14.82
C LEU A 95 -2.77 -8.65 14.13
N LYS A 96 -3.58 -7.62 13.90
CA LYS A 96 -3.12 -6.33 13.37
C LYS A 96 -2.14 -5.64 14.30
N GLN A 97 -2.41 -5.66 15.60
CA GLN A 97 -1.52 -5.09 16.59
C GLN A 97 -0.19 -5.86 16.62
N PHE A 98 -0.25 -7.19 16.61
CA PHE A 98 0.92 -8.05 16.51
C PHE A 98 1.76 -7.73 15.26
N ASN A 99 1.15 -7.66 14.07
CA ASN A 99 1.86 -7.30 12.84
C ASN A 99 2.52 -5.90 12.95
N THR A 100 1.81 -4.94 13.55
CA THR A 100 2.34 -3.58 13.79
C THR A 100 3.60 -3.59 14.65
N GLU A 101 3.56 -4.29 15.77
CA GLU A 101 4.64 -4.28 16.75
C GLU A 101 5.83 -5.13 16.31
N ARG A 102 5.56 -6.29 15.72
CA ARG A 102 6.56 -7.32 15.43
C ARG A 102 7.15 -7.21 14.03
N ILE A 103 6.37 -6.74 13.05
CA ILE A 103 6.77 -6.64 11.65
C ILE A 103 7.08 -5.19 11.29
N TYR A 104 6.07 -4.31 11.31
CA TYR A 104 6.18 -2.96 10.76
C TYR A 104 7.11 -2.03 11.54
N LYS A 105 7.20 -2.21 12.87
CA LYS A 105 8.11 -1.48 13.76
C LYS A 105 9.49 -2.13 13.89
N SER A 106 9.73 -3.27 13.23
CA SER A 106 10.99 -4.00 13.31
C SER A 106 12.19 -3.10 12.95
N PRO A 107 13.26 -3.07 13.77
CA PRO A 107 14.47 -2.30 13.49
C PRO A 107 15.10 -2.63 12.15
N ARG A 108 14.97 -3.89 11.68
CA ARG A 108 15.47 -4.33 10.36
C ARG A 108 14.87 -3.54 9.19
N LEU A 109 13.64 -3.04 9.34
CA LEU A 109 12.98 -2.24 8.31
C LEU A 109 13.32 -0.75 8.39
N LYS A 110 13.74 -0.24 9.56
CA LYS A 110 14.06 1.20 9.75
C LYS A 110 15.20 1.65 8.82
N GLY A 111 16.29 0.88 8.73
CA GLY A 111 17.42 1.22 7.87
C GLY A 111 17.07 1.24 6.38
N LYS A 112 16.15 0.38 5.94
CA LYS A 112 15.64 0.36 4.56
C LYS A 112 14.75 1.57 4.26
N LYS A 113 13.90 1.97 5.20
CA LYS A 113 13.03 3.16 5.05
C LYS A 113 13.83 4.43 4.80
N THR A 114 14.92 4.65 5.54
CA THR A 114 15.78 5.83 5.34
C THR A 114 16.41 5.84 3.95
N LYS A 115 16.94 4.71 3.48
CA LYS A 115 17.52 4.59 2.13
C LYS A 115 16.50 4.87 1.03
N LEU A 116 15.29 4.33 1.17
CA LEU A 116 14.19 4.57 0.23
C LEU A 116 13.81 6.05 0.20
N LYS A 117 13.64 6.69 1.36
CA LYS A 117 13.32 8.13 1.43
C LYS A 117 14.34 8.98 0.69
N THR A 118 15.63 8.68 0.84
CA THR A 118 16.70 9.37 0.09
C THR A 118 16.60 9.12 -1.40
N ALA A 119 16.32 7.89 -1.84
CA ALA A 119 16.17 7.56 -3.26
C ALA A 119 14.95 8.26 -3.90
N PHE A 120 13.81 8.27 -3.21
CA PHE A 120 12.61 8.99 -3.65
C PHE A 120 12.87 10.48 -3.77
N LYS A 121 13.48 11.09 -2.76
CA LYS A 121 13.84 12.51 -2.77
C LYS A 121 14.76 12.84 -3.95
N PHE A 122 15.80 12.04 -4.15
CA PHE A 122 16.76 12.24 -5.24
C PHE A 122 16.11 12.17 -6.62
N LEU A 123 15.31 11.13 -6.88
CA LEU A 123 14.63 11.00 -8.18
C LEU A 123 13.59 12.10 -8.39
N PHE A 124 12.85 12.47 -7.34
CA PHE A 124 11.90 13.57 -7.40
C PHE A 124 12.59 14.88 -7.80
N GLU A 125 13.65 15.27 -7.08
CA GLU A 125 14.40 16.51 -7.36
C GLU A 125 15.04 16.49 -8.76
N LYS A 126 15.58 15.34 -9.18
CA LYS A 126 16.20 15.18 -10.50
C LYS A 126 15.19 15.35 -11.63
N PHE A 127 14.03 14.70 -11.55
CA PHE A 127 13.02 14.81 -12.60
C PHE A 127 12.29 16.15 -12.57
N LEU A 128 12.13 16.77 -11.39
CA LEU A 128 11.59 18.12 -11.29
C LEU A 128 12.51 19.14 -11.97
N SER A 129 13.83 19.03 -11.74
CA SER A 129 14.82 19.86 -12.43
C SER A 129 14.77 19.66 -13.95
N ALA A 130 14.74 18.41 -14.42
CA ALA A 130 14.67 18.09 -15.84
C ALA A 130 13.38 18.63 -16.49
N LEU A 131 12.24 18.55 -15.79
CA LEU A 131 10.97 19.10 -16.26
C LEU A 131 11.03 20.63 -16.38
N ASN A 132 11.56 21.32 -15.37
CA ASN A 132 11.68 22.78 -15.37
C ASN A 132 12.63 23.30 -16.45
N GLN A 133 13.66 22.52 -16.79
CA GLN A 133 14.62 22.84 -17.85
C GLN A 133 14.19 22.34 -19.24
N SER A 134 13.04 21.66 -19.34
CA SER A 134 12.57 21.02 -20.57
C SER A 134 13.64 20.09 -21.19
N GLU A 135 14.33 19.31 -20.34
CA GLU A 135 15.33 18.34 -20.78
C GLU A 135 14.65 17.11 -21.41
N GLU A 136 14.28 17.22 -22.68
CA GLU A 136 13.58 16.17 -23.43
C GLU A 136 14.33 14.83 -23.49
N GLU A 137 15.65 14.88 -23.30
CA GLU A 137 16.51 13.70 -23.26
C GLU A 137 16.40 12.89 -21.97
N SER A 138 15.81 13.45 -20.92
CA SER A 138 15.62 12.80 -19.63
C SER A 138 14.54 11.70 -19.69
N LEU A 139 14.62 10.75 -18.75
CA LEU A 139 13.75 9.57 -18.75
C LEU A 139 12.27 9.92 -18.62
N ILE A 140 11.93 10.97 -17.86
CA ILE A 140 10.52 11.38 -17.71
C ILE A 140 9.91 11.81 -19.04
N PHE A 141 10.66 12.50 -19.90
CA PHE A 141 10.17 12.89 -21.22
C PHE A 141 10.05 11.69 -22.14
N LYS A 142 11.15 10.94 -22.30
CA LYS A 142 11.23 9.80 -23.23
C LYS A 142 10.29 8.66 -22.91
N GLU A 143 10.16 8.31 -21.63
CA GLU A 143 9.49 7.08 -21.22
C GLU A 143 8.07 7.32 -20.72
N TRP A 144 7.71 8.57 -20.40
CA TRP A 144 6.41 8.86 -19.79
C TRP A 144 5.63 9.99 -20.48
N ILE A 145 6.21 11.18 -20.66
CA ILE A 145 5.49 12.31 -21.26
C ILE A 145 5.18 12.03 -22.74
N PHE A 146 6.19 11.64 -23.53
CA PHE A 146 6.00 11.39 -24.96
C PHE A 146 5.19 10.12 -25.25
N ASN A 147 5.21 9.15 -24.33
CA ASN A 147 4.44 7.90 -24.44
C ASN A 147 2.95 8.06 -24.12
N ARG A 148 2.49 9.24 -23.67
CA ARG A 148 1.05 9.54 -23.47
C ARG A 148 0.28 9.76 -24.78
N GLY A 149 0.98 9.84 -25.92
CA GLY A 149 0.41 10.09 -27.24
C GLY A 149 0.57 11.53 -27.70
N LYS A 150 0.35 11.77 -29.02
CA LYS A 150 0.55 13.08 -29.66
C LYS A 150 -0.20 14.18 -28.91
N ASN A 151 0.52 15.22 -28.49
CA ASN A 151 0.05 16.38 -27.73
C ASN A 151 -0.46 16.12 -26.30
N LYS A 152 -0.91 14.90 -25.96
CA LYS A 152 -1.41 14.57 -24.61
C LYS A 152 -0.38 14.72 -23.49
N GLY A 153 0.89 14.46 -23.80
CA GLY A 153 1.98 14.65 -22.84
C GLY A 153 2.18 16.12 -22.48
N ALA A 154 2.28 16.98 -23.49
CA ALA A 154 2.41 18.42 -23.31
C ALA A 154 1.18 19.02 -22.60
N ASP A 155 -0.02 18.62 -23.03
CA ASP A 155 -1.28 19.05 -22.40
C ASP A 155 -1.32 18.68 -20.91
N TYR A 156 -0.86 17.47 -20.57
CA TYR A 156 -0.80 17.02 -19.18
C TYR A 156 0.16 17.86 -18.34
N VAL A 157 1.37 18.12 -18.85
CA VAL A 157 2.36 18.96 -18.15
C VAL A 157 1.84 20.38 -17.97
N ASN A 158 1.22 20.96 -19.00
CA ASN A 158 0.70 22.33 -18.96
C ASN A 158 -0.55 22.49 -18.06
N SER A 159 -1.30 21.39 -17.82
CA SER A 159 -2.53 21.40 -17.04
C SER A 159 -2.33 21.05 -15.56
N ASN A 160 -1.12 20.69 -15.13
CA ASN A 160 -0.83 20.25 -13.77
C ASN A 160 0.39 20.96 -13.19
N LEU A 161 0.50 20.95 -11.86
CA LEU A 161 1.72 21.42 -11.19
C LEU A 161 2.91 20.50 -11.55
N PRO A 162 4.11 21.04 -11.78
CA PRO A 162 5.31 20.24 -12.04
C PRO A 162 5.51 19.13 -11.00
N GLU A 163 5.32 19.44 -9.72
CA GLU A 163 5.44 18.49 -8.63
C GLU A 163 4.45 17.32 -8.76
N GLN A 164 3.21 17.60 -9.17
CA GLN A 164 2.19 16.57 -9.37
C GLN A 164 2.57 15.65 -10.53
N VAL A 165 3.08 16.21 -11.63
CA VAL A 165 3.59 15.44 -12.77
C VAL A 165 4.69 14.47 -12.32
N ILE A 166 5.62 14.92 -11.47
CA ILE A 166 6.68 14.06 -10.94
C ILE A 166 6.12 13.00 -9.98
N VAL A 167 5.18 13.36 -9.10
CA VAL A 167 4.51 12.41 -8.19
C VAL A 167 3.85 11.29 -8.99
N ASP A 168 3.08 11.63 -10.03
CA ASP A 168 2.38 10.64 -10.86
C ASP A 168 3.35 9.74 -11.63
N TYR A 169 4.43 10.32 -12.14
CA TYR A 169 5.47 9.55 -12.82
C TYR A 169 6.13 8.55 -11.85
N VAL A 170 6.59 9.03 -10.70
CA VAL A 170 7.23 8.18 -9.68
C VAL A 170 6.26 7.13 -9.13
N ALA A 171 4.99 7.47 -8.92
CA ALA A 171 3.95 6.54 -8.46
C ALA A 171 3.61 5.46 -9.50
N SER A 172 3.83 5.72 -10.78
CA SER A 172 3.65 4.73 -11.86
C SER A 172 4.80 3.74 -12.00
N MET A 173 5.92 3.95 -11.29
CA MET A 173 7.09 3.08 -11.36
C MET A 173 6.88 1.78 -10.61
N THR A 174 7.27 0.66 -11.21
CA THR A 174 7.48 -0.58 -10.45
C THR A 174 8.75 -0.47 -9.59
N ASP A 175 8.83 -1.21 -8.48
CA ASP A 175 10.02 -1.24 -7.61
C ASP A 175 11.31 -1.51 -8.37
N ARG A 176 11.27 -2.45 -9.33
CA ARG A 176 12.42 -2.80 -10.18
C ARG A 176 12.84 -1.62 -11.05
N TYR A 177 11.88 -0.97 -11.69
CA TYR A 177 12.14 0.17 -12.55
C TYR A 177 12.67 1.36 -11.73
N PHE A 178 12.06 1.66 -10.58
CA PHE A 178 12.51 2.71 -9.67
C PHE A 178 13.96 2.50 -9.23
N ASN A 179 14.31 1.29 -8.80
CA ASN A 179 15.66 0.98 -8.34
C ASN A 179 16.70 1.08 -9.47
N ASN A 180 16.38 0.55 -10.66
CA ASN A 180 17.26 0.66 -11.83
C ASN A 180 17.48 2.12 -12.25
N THR A 181 16.40 2.90 -12.24
CA THR A 181 16.43 4.34 -12.55
C THR A 181 17.27 5.11 -11.55
N TYR A 182 17.11 4.84 -10.25
CA TYR A 182 17.93 5.44 -9.20
C TYR A 182 19.42 5.12 -9.39
N ILE A 183 19.77 3.86 -9.68
CA ILE A 183 21.16 3.45 -9.94
C ILE A 183 21.72 4.15 -11.19
N LYS A 184 20.95 4.19 -12.29
CA LYS A 184 21.35 4.84 -13.54
C LYS A 184 21.57 6.34 -13.37
N CYS A 185 20.70 7.00 -12.61
CA CYS A 185 20.77 8.46 -12.40
C CYS A 185 21.85 8.91 -11.43
N LYS A 186 22.39 8.00 -10.60
CA LYS A 186 23.45 8.27 -9.64
C LYS A 186 24.85 8.04 -10.22
N ARG A 187 24.96 7.28 -11.31
CA ARG A 187 26.17 7.17 -12.13
C ARG A 187 26.33 8.42 -12.97
#